data_AF-A0AA37SLR6-F1
#
_entry.id   AF-A0AA37SLR6-F1
#
_cell.length_a   1.000
_cell.length_b   1.000
_cell.length_c   1.000
_cell.angle_alpha   90.00
_cell.angle_beta   90.00
_cell.angle_gamma   90.00
#
_symmetry.space_group_name_H-M   'P 1'
#
loop_
_entity.id
_entity.type
_entity.pdbx_description
1 polymer ?
#
loop_
_entity_poly.entity_id
_entity_poly.type
_entity_poly.pdbx_seq_one_letter_code
_entity_poly.pdbx_strand_id
1 'polypeptide(L)'
;MMRNLIVTSFFLLLLLGACQQEIENYDELVSDASIVNDYMEQLTDVIVHDIFSPPVAARNYVYPSIAGYEVIRHLDPNLQSFAGRLNGLSKIPEPDSDKKISFHLASLQAFHLVSKALIFSEDSLHNFHTNFIKELDTKGFPKEVKENSLAYGKKVSDAILKWSSTDNYKETRSFPKYTVDYEAGTWKPTPPAYLSSIEPHWNKIRTMVLDSATQFIPKPPTKFDLTKGSKFYIEMMEVYDAVAKADKEMTEIANFWDCNPYKMNQTGHVMFATKKITPGGHWIGITKIASEKSNLSFEKTFEAYAICSIALFDGFISCWDEKYRSKLIRPETVINEHFDENWLPILQTPPFPEHTSGHSVISRAAAVVLTDIFGENFAFEDDTELQYGLPIRSFESFKAASEEAAISRLYGGIHYRPAIDYGVEQGEKVGNFIVKKLEI
;
A
#
# COMPACT_ATOMS: atom_id res chain seq x y z
N MET A 1 -83.96 -16.14 -12.18
CA MET A 1 -82.99 -17.21 -11.86
C MET A 1 -82.25 -17.57 -13.15
N MET A 2 -81.30 -16.74 -13.58
CA MET A 2 -80.45 -16.96 -14.75
C MET A 2 -79.23 -16.04 -14.59
N ARG A 3 -78.08 -16.50 -15.08
CA ARG A 3 -76.70 -15.96 -14.96
C ARG A 3 -75.94 -16.47 -13.74
N ASN A 4 -75.06 -17.43 -13.98
CA ASN A 4 -73.67 -17.46 -13.49
C ASN A 4 -73.04 -18.81 -13.87
N LEU A 5 -72.60 -18.93 -15.12
CA LEU A 5 -71.57 -19.88 -15.52
C LEU A 5 -70.94 -19.31 -16.79
N ILE A 6 -69.62 -19.45 -16.92
CA ILE A 6 -68.76 -18.93 -18.00
C ILE A 6 -68.23 -17.51 -17.74
N VAL A 7 -67.37 -17.33 -16.73
CA VAL A 7 -66.16 -16.47 -16.80
C VAL A 7 -65.11 -17.02 -15.82
N THR A 8 -64.55 -18.20 -16.10
CA THR A 8 -63.38 -18.74 -15.37
C THR A 8 -62.51 -19.53 -16.33
N SER A 9 -61.98 -18.85 -17.34
CA SER A 9 -60.86 -19.33 -18.16
C SER A 9 -60.40 -18.18 -19.05
N PHE A 10 -59.68 -17.21 -18.49
CA PHE A 10 -58.79 -16.32 -19.27
C PHE A 10 -57.96 -15.41 -18.35
N PHE A 11 -57.33 -15.94 -17.31
CA PHE A 11 -56.34 -15.19 -16.52
C PHE A 11 -55.36 -16.15 -15.83
N LEU A 12 -54.76 -17.05 -16.61
CA LEU A 12 -53.70 -17.92 -16.10
C LEU A 12 -52.74 -18.35 -17.22
N LEU A 13 -52.14 -17.39 -17.93
CA LEU A 13 -51.04 -17.65 -18.87
C LEU A 13 -50.37 -16.34 -19.32
N LEU A 14 -49.92 -15.54 -18.37
CA LEU A 14 -48.96 -14.44 -18.59
C LEU A 14 -48.03 -14.32 -17.37
N LEU A 15 -47.50 -15.46 -16.93
CA LEU A 15 -46.18 -15.49 -16.30
C LEU A 15 -45.18 -15.71 -17.44
N LEU A 16 -45.05 -14.70 -18.31
CA LEU A 16 -43.80 -14.56 -19.06
C LEU A 16 -42.76 -14.29 -17.99
N GLY A 17 -42.02 -15.34 -17.63
CA GLY A 17 -40.79 -15.17 -16.88
C GLY A 17 -40.02 -14.06 -17.58
N ALA A 18 -39.72 -13.01 -16.84
CA ALA A 18 -38.61 -12.14 -17.16
C ALA A 18 -37.33 -12.99 -17.03
N CYS A 19 -37.16 -13.96 -17.93
CA CYS A 19 -35.85 -14.52 -18.22
C CYS A 19 -35.14 -13.39 -18.97
N GLN A 20 -34.48 -12.55 -18.18
CA GLN A 20 -33.44 -11.67 -18.68
C GLN A 20 -32.50 -12.57 -19.49
N GLN A 21 -32.42 -12.31 -20.79
CA GLN A 21 -31.68 -13.17 -21.71
C GLN A 21 -30.22 -13.15 -21.30
N GLU A 22 -29.72 -14.29 -20.82
CA GLU A 22 -28.32 -14.44 -20.44
C GLU A 22 -27.44 -14.17 -21.67
N ILE A 23 -26.41 -13.34 -21.51
CA ILE A 23 -25.49 -13.00 -22.59
C ILE A 23 -24.42 -14.09 -22.76
N GLU A 24 -24.10 -14.47 -24.00
CA GLU A 24 -23.08 -15.50 -24.27
C GLU A 24 -21.67 -15.03 -23.92
N ASN A 25 -21.39 -13.73 -24.04
CA ASN A 25 -20.06 -13.14 -23.77
C ASN A 25 -20.04 -12.33 -22.46
N TYR A 26 -20.51 -12.94 -21.37
CA TYR A 26 -20.64 -12.28 -20.06
C TYR A 26 -19.30 -11.86 -19.44
N ASP A 27 -18.19 -12.47 -19.84
CA ASP A 27 -16.88 -12.20 -19.25
C ASP A 27 -16.34 -10.82 -19.66
N GLU A 28 -16.75 -10.30 -20.83
CA GLU A 28 -16.44 -8.91 -21.26
C GLU A 28 -16.99 -7.85 -20.29
N LEU A 29 -18.00 -8.18 -19.47
CA LEU A 29 -18.53 -7.26 -18.46
C LEU A 29 -17.60 -7.11 -17.24
N VAL A 30 -16.62 -8.00 -17.08
CA VAL A 30 -15.79 -8.11 -15.87
C VAL A 30 -14.30 -8.21 -16.17
N SER A 31 -13.90 -8.32 -17.44
CA SER A 31 -12.51 -8.52 -17.86
C SER A 31 -11.71 -7.25 -18.14
N ASP A 32 -12.31 -6.07 -17.98
CA ASP A 32 -11.59 -4.80 -18.13
C ASP A 32 -10.63 -4.58 -16.94
N ALA A 33 -9.35 -4.39 -17.23
CA ALA A 33 -8.31 -4.13 -16.23
C ALA A 33 -8.57 -2.86 -15.41
N SER A 34 -9.32 -1.89 -15.95
CA SER A 34 -9.73 -0.67 -15.23
C SER A 34 -10.53 -1.00 -13.96
N ILE A 35 -11.27 -2.11 -13.96
CA ILE A 35 -12.03 -2.56 -12.79
C ILE A 35 -11.08 -2.93 -11.65
N VAL A 36 -9.91 -3.55 -11.93
CA VAL A 36 -8.91 -3.84 -10.89
C VAL A 36 -8.40 -2.55 -10.25
N ASN A 37 -8.11 -1.55 -11.09
CA ASN A 37 -7.66 -0.23 -10.64
C ASN A 37 -8.71 0.45 -9.76
N ASP A 38 -9.99 0.39 -10.15
CA ASP A 38 -11.09 0.96 -9.36
C ASP A 38 -11.19 0.30 -7.98
N TYR A 39 -11.08 -1.02 -7.88
CA TYR A 39 -11.08 -1.74 -6.59
C TYR A 39 -9.88 -1.34 -5.71
N MET A 40 -8.70 -1.15 -6.32
CA MET A 40 -7.50 -0.72 -5.59
C MET A 40 -7.59 0.74 -5.12
N GLU A 41 -8.21 1.60 -5.92
CA GLU A 41 -8.48 2.99 -5.58
C GLU A 41 -9.49 3.08 -4.42
N GLN A 42 -10.58 2.32 -4.46
CA GLN A 42 -11.53 2.24 -3.35
C GLN A 42 -10.88 1.73 -2.05
N LEU A 43 -9.96 0.77 -2.13
CA LEU A 43 -9.18 0.35 -0.95
C LEU A 43 -8.29 1.48 -0.44
N THR A 44 -7.63 2.22 -1.34
CA THR A 44 -6.76 3.36 -0.98
C THR A 44 -7.54 4.47 -0.30
N ASP A 45 -8.72 4.82 -0.82
CA ASP A 45 -9.60 5.83 -0.23
C ASP A 45 -9.99 5.47 1.20
N VAL A 46 -10.33 4.21 1.45
CA VAL A 46 -10.65 3.74 2.80
C VAL A 46 -9.41 3.74 3.70
N ILE A 47 -8.24 3.35 3.19
CA ILE A 47 -6.98 3.38 3.95
C ILE A 47 -6.66 4.81 4.43
N VAL A 48 -6.85 5.81 3.55
CA VAL A 48 -6.69 7.24 3.87
C VAL A 48 -7.75 7.70 4.85
N HIS A 49 -9.01 7.30 4.64
CA HIS A 49 -10.12 7.65 5.52
C HIS A 49 -9.91 7.13 6.96
N ASP A 50 -9.45 5.90 7.10
CA ASP A 50 -9.24 5.21 8.38
C ASP A 50 -7.91 5.59 9.05
N ILE A 51 -7.07 6.41 8.40
CA ILE A 51 -5.80 6.93 8.93
C ILE A 51 -4.86 5.78 9.35
N PHE A 52 -4.74 4.76 8.49
CA PHE A 52 -3.79 3.68 8.73
C PHE A 52 -2.35 4.18 8.65
N SER A 53 -1.49 3.62 9.50
CA SER A 53 -0.05 3.92 9.46
C SER A 53 0.59 3.39 8.19
N PRO A 54 1.70 4.00 7.70
CA PRO A 54 2.39 3.51 6.51
C PRO A 54 2.68 1.99 6.48
N PRO A 55 3.26 1.37 7.54
CA PRO A 55 3.47 -0.07 7.56
C PRO A 55 2.16 -0.89 7.54
N VAL A 56 1.12 -0.44 8.25
CA VAL A 56 -0.17 -1.15 8.28
C VAL A 56 -0.91 -0.99 6.95
N ALA A 57 -0.82 0.15 6.29
CA ALA A 57 -1.35 0.36 4.95
C ALA A 57 -0.75 -0.64 3.95
N ALA A 58 0.58 -0.87 3.97
CA ALA A 58 1.20 -1.89 3.14
C ALA A 58 0.65 -3.30 3.40
N ARG A 59 0.34 -3.63 4.67
CA ARG A 59 -0.35 -4.88 5.03
C ARG A 59 -1.75 -4.97 4.41
N ASN A 60 -2.47 -3.86 4.39
CA ASN A 60 -3.82 -3.78 3.86
C ASN A 60 -3.85 -3.89 2.33
N TYR A 61 -2.76 -3.54 1.63
CA TYR A 61 -2.63 -3.76 0.18
C TYR A 61 -2.19 -5.18 -0.19
N VAL A 62 -1.21 -5.75 0.53
CA VAL A 62 -0.54 -6.99 0.09
C VAL A 62 -1.45 -8.21 0.11
N TYR A 63 -2.23 -8.42 1.18
CA TYR A 63 -3.08 -9.61 1.29
C TYR A 63 -4.22 -9.65 0.27
N PRO A 64 -4.98 -8.55 0.04
CA PRO A 64 -5.99 -8.54 -1.01
C PRO A 64 -5.41 -8.72 -2.41
N SER A 65 -4.27 -8.08 -2.70
CA SER A 65 -3.60 -8.22 -3.99
C SER A 65 -3.20 -9.66 -4.28
N ILE A 66 -2.62 -10.36 -3.28
CA ILE A 66 -2.33 -11.79 -3.38
C ILE A 66 -3.60 -12.62 -3.58
N ALA A 67 -4.70 -12.29 -2.88
CA ALA A 67 -5.96 -13.02 -3.02
C ALA A 67 -6.56 -12.92 -4.43
N GLY A 68 -6.55 -11.72 -5.01
CA GLY A 68 -6.97 -11.51 -6.40
C GLY A 68 -6.05 -12.22 -7.39
N TYR A 69 -4.73 -12.08 -7.22
CA TYR A 69 -3.71 -12.73 -8.04
C TYR A 69 -3.86 -14.26 -8.06
N GLU A 70 -4.00 -14.88 -6.89
CA GLU A 70 -4.12 -16.35 -6.78
C GLU A 70 -5.36 -16.93 -7.46
N VAL A 71 -6.40 -16.12 -7.64
CA VAL A 71 -7.58 -16.51 -8.44
C VAL A 71 -7.33 -16.28 -9.92
N ILE A 72 -6.85 -15.08 -10.29
CA ILE A 72 -6.80 -14.70 -11.71
C ILE A 72 -5.70 -15.42 -12.48
N ARG A 73 -4.63 -15.87 -11.81
CA ARG A 73 -3.54 -16.64 -12.42
C ARG A 73 -4.01 -17.88 -13.18
N HIS A 74 -5.19 -18.41 -12.88
CA HIS A 74 -5.74 -19.55 -13.63
C HIS A 74 -6.05 -19.25 -15.11
N LEU A 75 -6.12 -17.97 -15.50
CA LEU A 75 -6.31 -17.55 -16.89
C LEU A 75 -5.01 -17.44 -17.68
N ASP A 76 -3.87 -17.27 -17.02
CA ASP A 76 -2.55 -17.18 -17.67
C ASP A 76 -1.60 -18.25 -17.13
N PRO A 77 -1.26 -19.28 -17.91
CA PRO A 77 -0.36 -20.36 -17.46
C PRO A 77 1.06 -19.90 -17.15
N ASN A 78 1.44 -18.67 -17.55
CA ASN A 78 2.73 -18.08 -17.19
C ASN A 78 2.74 -17.52 -15.76
N LEU A 79 1.57 -17.28 -15.17
CA LEU A 79 1.44 -16.78 -13.80
C LEU A 79 1.53 -17.94 -12.80
N GLN A 80 2.63 -17.95 -12.04
CA GLN A 80 2.90 -18.97 -11.05
C GLN A 80 2.26 -18.65 -9.70
N SER A 81 1.69 -19.65 -9.03
CA SER A 81 1.18 -19.47 -7.67
C SER A 81 2.28 -19.01 -6.71
N PHE A 82 1.94 -18.09 -5.82
CA PHE A 82 2.73 -17.71 -4.66
C PHE A 82 2.74 -18.78 -3.56
N ALA A 83 1.86 -19.78 -3.62
CA ALA A 83 1.88 -20.90 -2.69
C ALA A 83 3.20 -21.67 -2.79
N GLY A 84 3.86 -21.87 -1.65
CA GLY A 84 5.20 -22.46 -1.55
C GLY A 84 6.35 -21.47 -1.81
N ARG A 85 6.06 -20.24 -2.24
CA ARG A 85 7.05 -19.19 -2.53
C ARG A 85 7.03 -18.07 -1.50
N LEU A 86 5.86 -17.78 -0.93
CA LEU A 86 5.70 -16.87 0.21
C LEU A 86 5.73 -17.61 1.54
N ASN A 87 6.31 -16.97 2.55
CA ASN A 87 6.47 -17.55 3.88
C ASN A 87 5.12 -17.93 4.49
N GLY A 88 4.97 -19.21 4.81
CA GLY A 88 3.77 -19.78 5.43
C GLY A 88 2.56 -19.96 4.51
N LEU A 89 2.62 -19.52 3.25
CA LEU A 89 1.54 -19.76 2.29
C LEU A 89 1.79 -21.11 1.60
N SER A 90 1.10 -22.16 2.04
CA SER A 90 1.39 -23.53 1.57
C SER A 90 0.48 -24.00 0.43
N LYS A 91 -0.81 -23.65 0.46
CA LYS A 91 -1.79 -24.11 -0.52
C LYS A 91 -2.93 -23.10 -0.67
N ILE A 92 -3.41 -22.95 -1.91
CA ILE A 92 -4.65 -22.25 -2.25
C ILE A 92 -5.69 -23.28 -2.71
N PRO A 93 -6.99 -23.11 -2.38
CA PRO A 93 -8.05 -23.95 -2.93
C PRO A 93 -8.08 -23.87 -4.46
N GLU A 94 -8.11 -25.01 -5.12
CA GLU A 94 -8.30 -25.11 -6.58
C GLU A 94 -9.78 -24.90 -6.95
N PRO A 95 -10.08 -24.43 -8.18
CA PRO A 95 -11.45 -24.27 -8.65
C PRO A 95 -12.16 -25.62 -8.79
N ASP A 96 -13.48 -25.62 -8.59
CA ASP A 96 -14.32 -26.82 -8.78
C ASP A 96 -14.37 -27.14 -10.30
N SER A 97 -13.77 -28.26 -10.73
CA SER A 97 -13.59 -28.61 -12.15
C SER A 97 -14.88 -28.82 -12.95
N ASP A 98 -15.98 -29.07 -12.25
CA ASP A 98 -17.32 -29.30 -12.80
C ASP A 98 -18.16 -28.03 -12.93
N LYS A 99 -17.68 -26.89 -12.42
CA LYS A 99 -18.43 -25.63 -12.40
C LYS A 99 -17.87 -24.61 -13.37
N LYS A 100 -18.77 -23.90 -14.04
CA LYS A 100 -18.40 -22.70 -14.81
C LYS A 100 -18.16 -21.54 -13.85
N ILE A 101 -16.96 -20.97 -13.91
CA ILE A 101 -16.47 -19.89 -13.05
C ILE A 101 -15.88 -18.80 -13.95
N SER A 102 -16.23 -17.54 -13.71
CA SER A 102 -15.51 -16.37 -14.20
C SER A 102 -14.39 -16.05 -13.20
N PHE A 103 -13.14 -16.28 -13.60
CA PHE A 103 -11.98 -15.97 -12.75
C PHE A 103 -11.81 -14.46 -12.53
N HIS A 104 -12.22 -13.64 -13.49
CA HIS A 104 -12.34 -12.19 -13.34
C HIS A 104 -13.21 -11.83 -12.14
N LEU A 105 -14.48 -12.26 -12.14
CA LEU A 105 -15.38 -11.98 -11.02
C LEU A 105 -14.93 -12.62 -9.70
N ALA A 106 -14.43 -13.84 -9.75
CA ALA A 106 -13.95 -14.53 -8.55
C ALA A 106 -12.73 -13.83 -7.91
N SER A 107 -11.85 -13.23 -8.72
CA SER A 107 -10.67 -12.50 -8.23
C SER A 107 -11.07 -11.18 -7.56
N LEU A 108 -12.01 -10.44 -8.13
CA LEU A 108 -12.59 -9.23 -7.51
C LEU A 108 -13.30 -9.56 -6.20
N GLN A 109 -14.00 -10.69 -6.15
CA GLN A 109 -14.61 -11.18 -4.91
C GLN A 109 -13.55 -11.49 -3.84
N ALA A 110 -12.49 -12.22 -4.22
CA ALA A 110 -11.43 -12.59 -3.29
C ALA A 110 -10.72 -11.33 -2.75
N PHE A 111 -10.35 -10.40 -3.64
CA PHE A 111 -9.80 -9.10 -3.29
C PHE A 111 -10.74 -8.35 -2.33
N HIS A 112 -12.01 -8.18 -2.69
CA HIS A 112 -13.00 -7.46 -1.89
C HIS A 112 -13.12 -8.00 -0.47
N LEU A 113 -13.29 -9.32 -0.32
CA LEU A 113 -13.51 -9.94 0.99
C LEU A 113 -12.27 -9.83 1.89
N VAL A 114 -11.07 -9.97 1.33
CA VAL A 114 -9.83 -9.79 2.10
C VAL A 114 -9.65 -8.33 2.47
N SER A 115 -9.85 -7.41 1.53
CA SER A 115 -9.78 -5.96 1.79
C SER A 115 -10.72 -5.54 2.91
N LYS A 116 -12.00 -5.96 2.82
CA LYS A 116 -13.03 -5.67 3.82
C LYS A 116 -12.62 -6.12 5.22
N ALA A 117 -11.99 -7.28 5.36
CA ALA A 117 -11.58 -7.81 6.66
C ALA A 117 -10.35 -7.10 7.29
N LEU A 118 -9.67 -6.22 6.54
CA LEU A 118 -8.43 -5.56 6.98
C LEU A 118 -8.58 -4.05 7.22
N ILE A 119 -9.75 -3.48 6.95
CA ILE A 119 -10.09 -2.06 7.15
C ILE A 119 -11.09 -1.87 8.29
N PHE A 120 -11.37 -0.64 8.71
CA PHE A 120 -12.41 -0.34 9.70
C PHE A 120 -13.72 0.12 9.03
N SER A 121 -13.64 1.01 8.04
CA SER A 121 -14.82 1.56 7.35
C SER A 121 -15.29 0.65 6.21
N GLU A 122 -15.74 -0.56 6.57
CA GLU A 122 -16.12 -1.63 5.63
C GLU A 122 -17.22 -1.23 4.64
N ASP A 123 -18.14 -0.36 5.05
CA ASP A 123 -19.37 -0.05 4.31
C ASP A 123 -19.08 0.54 2.92
N SER A 124 -18.09 1.43 2.79
CA SER A 124 -17.77 2.07 1.50
C SER A 124 -17.37 1.03 0.45
N LEU A 125 -16.38 0.20 0.78
CA LEU A 125 -15.90 -0.86 -0.10
C LEU A 125 -16.96 -1.94 -0.36
N HIS A 126 -17.74 -2.29 0.67
CA HIS A 126 -18.81 -3.27 0.55
C HIS A 126 -19.97 -2.79 -0.32
N ASN A 127 -20.34 -1.51 -0.22
CA ASN A 127 -21.37 -0.92 -1.06
C ASN A 127 -20.91 -0.82 -2.51
N PHE A 128 -19.67 -0.42 -2.76
CA PHE A 128 -19.07 -0.40 -4.10
C PHE A 128 -19.17 -1.79 -4.75
N HIS A 129 -18.65 -2.82 -4.08
CA HIS A 129 -18.70 -4.19 -4.59
C HIS A 129 -20.14 -4.69 -4.79
N THR A 130 -21.03 -4.47 -3.82
CA THR A 130 -22.42 -4.94 -3.91
C THR A 130 -23.17 -4.25 -5.07
N ASN A 131 -22.89 -2.98 -5.34
CA ASN A 131 -23.48 -2.27 -6.48
C ASN A 131 -22.96 -2.80 -7.81
N PHE A 132 -21.66 -3.10 -7.91
CA PHE A 132 -21.08 -3.76 -9.08
C PHE A 132 -21.76 -5.12 -9.34
N ILE A 133 -21.96 -5.96 -8.32
CA ILE A 133 -22.66 -7.24 -8.46
C ILE A 133 -24.12 -7.05 -8.94
N LYS A 134 -24.82 -6.04 -8.42
CA LYS A 134 -26.19 -5.71 -8.88
C LYS A 134 -26.22 -5.23 -10.33
N GLU A 135 -25.19 -4.52 -10.78
CA GLU A 135 -25.07 -4.08 -12.17
C GLU A 135 -24.86 -5.28 -13.12
N LEU A 136 -24.12 -6.30 -12.70
CA LEU A 136 -24.00 -7.54 -13.47
C LEU A 136 -25.36 -8.24 -13.65
N ASP A 137 -26.23 -8.21 -12.63
CA ASP A 137 -27.60 -8.72 -12.73
C ASP A 137 -28.42 -7.94 -13.78
N THR A 138 -28.33 -6.61 -13.79
CA THR A 138 -29.07 -5.79 -14.76
C THR A 138 -28.54 -5.95 -16.19
N LYS A 139 -27.28 -6.34 -16.35
CA LYS A 139 -26.66 -6.61 -17.67
C LYS A 139 -26.81 -8.06 -18.15
N GLY A 140 -27.50 -8.92 -17.40
CA GLY A 140 -27.78 -10.30 -17.81
C GLY A 140 -26.61 -11.27 -17.62
N PHE A 141 -25.72 -11.01 -16.66
CA PHE A 141 -24.66 -11.95 -16.28
C PHE A 141 -25.27 -13.26 -15.76
N PRO A 142 -24.86 -14.45 -16.25
CA PRO A 142 -25.49 -15.71 -15.90
C PRO A 142 -25.46 -16.00 -14.39
N LYS A 143 -26.63 -16.28 -13.82
CA LYS A 143 -26.79 -16.39 -12.35
C LYS A 143 -25.93 -17.50 -11.77
N GLU A 144 -25.91 -18.67 -12.42
CA GLU A 144 -25.13 -19.83 -11.98
C GLU A 144 -23.62 -19.56 -12.00
N VAL A 145 -23.11 -18.94 -13.08
CA VAL A 145 -21.69 -18.59 -13.20
C VAL A 145 -21.31 -17.57 -12.11
N LYS A 146 -22.17 -16.57 -11.88
CA LYS A 146 -21.98 -15.58 -10.83
C LYS A 146 -21.87 -16.23 -9.46
N GLU A 147 -22.85 -17.06 -9.08
CA GLU A 147 -22.87 -17.76 -7.78
C GLU A 147 -21.64 -18.64 -7.58
N ASN A 148 -21.24 -19.39 -8.62
CA ASN A 148 -20.03 -20.21 -8.60
C ASN A 148 -18.75 -19.38 -8.44
N SER A 149 -18.66 -18.25 -9.14
CA SER A 149 -17.51 -17.33 -9.08
C SER A 149 -17.36 -16.68 -7.71
N LEU A 150 -18.47 -16.19 -7.15
CA LEU A 150 -18.49 -15.61 -5.80
C LEU A 150 -18.14 -16.66 -4.74
N ALA A 151 -18.63 -17.89 -4.89
CA ALA A 151 -18.30 -18.99 -3.99
C ALA A 151 -16.81 -19.37 -4.07
N TYR A 152 -16.22 -19.41 -5.27
CA TYR A 152 -14.81 -19.69 -5.44
C TYR A 152 -13.92 -18.57 -4.88
N GLY A 153 -14.23 -17.31 -5.20
CA GLY A 153 -13.53 -16.15 -4.64
C GLY A 153 -13.57 -16.14 -3.10
N LYS A 154 -14.71 -16.53 -2.51
CA LYS A 154 -14.82 -16.72 -1.05
C LYS A 154 -13.91 -17.84 -0.52
N LYS A 155 -13.83 -18.99 -1.18
CA LYS A 155 -12.94 -20.09 -0.77
C LYS A 155 -11.49 -19.61 -0.70
N VAL A 156 -11.03 -18.87 -1.71
CA VAL A 156 -9.67 -18.31 -1.74
C VAL A 156 -9.49 -17.22 -0.68
N SER A 157 -10.44 -16.29 -0.51
CA SER A 157 -10.36 -15.28 0.54
C SER A 157 -10.28 -15.89 1.94
N ASP A 158 -11.06 -16.94 2.23
CA ASP A 158 -11.04 -17.63 3.52
C ASP A 158 -9.65 -18.25 3.79
N ALA A 159 -9.00 -18.81 2.75
CA ALA A 159 -7.65 -19.35 2.87
C ALA A 159 -6.60 -18.26 3.11
N ILE A 160 -6.67 -17.14 2.39
CA ILE A 160 -5.76 -16.00 2.57
C ILE A 160 -5.95 -15.35 3.93
N LEU A 161 -7.19 -15.16 4.40
CA LEU A 161 -7.46 -14.61 5.74
C LEU A 161 -6.99 -15.54 6.86
N LYS A 162 -7.12 -16.85 6.67
CA LYS A 162 -6.54 -17.82 7.60
C LYS A 162 -5.01 -17.68 7.65
N TRP A 163 -4.35 -17.59 6.51
CA TRP A 163 -2.90 -17.39 6.44
C TRP A 163 -2.46 -16.04 7.02
N SER A 164 -3.17 -14.94 6.72
CA SER A 164 -2.88 -13.61 7.25
C SER A 164 -3.10 -13.52 8.75
N SER A 165 -4.01 -14.31 9.32
CA SER A 165 -4.24 -14.35 10.77
C SER A 165 -3.08 -14.93 11.60
N THR A 166 -2.08 -15.52 10.92
CA THR A 166 -0.90 -16.15 11.54
C THR A 166 0.38 -15.33 11.33
N ASP A 167 0.27 -14.09 10.87
CA ASP A 167 1.41 -13.21 10.57
C ASP A 167 1.92 -12.41 11.77
N ASN A 168 1.41 -12.70 12.96
CA ASN A 168 1.72 -12.04 14.23
C ASN A 168 1.13 -10.62 14.40
N TYR A 169 0.33 -10.10 13.45
CA TYR A 169 -0.23 -8.74 13.53
C TYR A 169 -1.18 -8.54 14.71
N LYS A 170 -2.01 -9.54 15.02
CA LYS A 170 -3.00 -9.46 16.12
C LYS A 170 -2.30 -9.42 17.47
N GLU A 171 -1.26 -10.24 17.62
CA GLU A 171 -0.44 -10.37 18.82
C GLU A 171 0.28 -9.06 19.11
N THR A 172 0.89 -8.42 18.10
CA THR A 172 1.61 -7.15 18.30
C THR A 172 0.72 -6.00 18.75
N ARG A 173 -0.61 -6.06 18.55
CA ARG A 173 -1.54 -5.02 19.05
C ARG A 173 -1.55 -4.93 20.58
N SER A 174 -1.13 -6.00 21.26
CA SER A 174 -1.03 -6.09 22.73
C SER A 174 0.38 -5.90 23.28
N PHE A 175 1.38 -5.73 22.41
CA PHE A 175 2.77 -5.56 22.85
C PHE A 175 2.95 -4.18 23.51
N PRO A 176 3.95 -4.04 24.41
CA PRO A 176 4.18 -2.77 25.09
C PRO A 176 4.51 -1.66 24.08
N LYS A 177 4.05 -0.44 24.37
CA LYS A 177 4.44 0.75 23.61
C LYS A 177 5.94 0.99 23.72
N TYR A 178 6.50 1.71 22.75
CA TYR A 178 7.89 2.17 22.84
C TYR A 178 8.10 3.01 24.09
N THR A 179 9.12 2.67 24.86
CA THR A 179 9.57 3.47 26.00
C THR A 179 10.58 4.50 25.52
N VAL A 180 10.27 5.78 25.73
CA VAL A 180 11.20 6.87 25.40
C VAL A 180 12.44 6.73 26.27
N ASP A 181 13.59 6.73 25.60
CA ASP A 181 14.91 6.69 26.22
C ASP A 181 15.44 8.12 26.36
N TYR A 182 16.07 8.42 27.49
CA TYR A 182 16.62 9.74 27.81
C TYR A 182 18.12 9.83 27.52
N GLU A 183 18.72 8.79 26.95
CA GLU A 183 20.08 8.85 26.43
C GLU A 183 20.21 9.90 25.30
N ALA A 184 21.39 10.50 25.20
CA ALA A 184 21.66 11.46 24.13
C ALA A 184 21.65 10.76 22.77
N GLY A 185 20.92 11.32 21.81
CA GLY A 185 20.82 10.76 20.46
C GLY A 185 19.72 9.73 20.25
N THR A 186 18.92 9.39 21.27
CA THR A 186 17.75 8.52 21.11
C THR A 186 16.48 9.29 20.76
N TRP A 187 15.58 8.63 20.03
CA TRP A 187 14.35 9.21 19.53
C TRP A 187 13.40 9.61 20.66
N LYS A 188 12.83 10.80 20.51
CA LYS A 188 11.79 11.38 21.36
C LYS A 188 10.60 11.77 20.47
N PRO A 189 9.35 11.73 20.99
CA PRO A 189 8.21 12.31 20.30
C PRO A 189 8.45 13.78 19.97
N THR A 190 8.02 14.23 18.79
CA THR A 190 8.25 15.58 18.27
C THR A 190 6.97 16.44 18.29
N PRO A 191 7.09 17.78 18.38
CA PRO A 191 5.96 18.69 18.21
C PRO A 191 5.27 18.55 16.84
N PRO A 192 4.06 19.13 16.69
CA PRO A 192 3.22 19.71 17.74
C PRO A 192 2.49 18.67 18.60
N ALA A 193 2.33 17.44 18.11
CA ALA A 193 1.41 16.47 18.69
C ALA A 193 2.04 15.48 19.68
N TYR A 194 3.38 15.33 19.68
CA TYR A 194 4.12 14.41 20.55
C TYR A 194 3.52 12.99 20.57
N LEU A 195 3.13 12.50 19.39
CA LEU A 195 2.45 11.22 19.24
C LEU A 195 3.34 10.07 19.71
N SER A 196 2.71 9.01 20.22
CA SER A 196 3.39 7.75 20.53
C SER A 196 4.02 7.17 19.26
N SER A 197 5.14 6.46 19.42
CA SER A 197 5.84 5.87 18.28
C SER A 197 4.95 4.91 17.49
N ILE A 198 5.02 4.96 16.18
CA ILE A 198 4.20 4.14 15.28
C ILE A 198 4.83 2.78 15.00
N GLU A 199 4.14 1.71 15.45
CA GLU A 199 4.47 0.32 15.17
C GLU A 199 5.87 -0.14 15.65
N PRO A 200 6.22 -0.01 16.94
CA PRO A 200 7.55 -0.37 17.46
C PRO A 200 7.96 -1.83 17.31
N HIS A 201 6.99 -2.71 17.03
CA HIS A 201 7.21 -4.14 16.89
C HIS A 201 6.89 -4.63 15.47
N TRP A 202 6.93 -3.74 14.46
CA TRP A 202 6.65 -4.14 13.08
C TRP A 202 7.63 -5.19 12.55
N ASN A 203 8.85 -5.24 13.11
CA ASN A 203 9.83 -6.29 12.82
C ASN A 203 9.45 -7.69 13.34
N LYS A 204 8.34 -7.83 14.07
CA LYS A 204 7.80 -9.11 14.54
C LYS A 204 6.73 -9.67 13.62
N ILE A 205 6.30 -8.90 12.61
CA ILE A 205 5.36 -9.37 11.60
C ILE A 205 6.07 -10.35 10.68
N ARG A 206 5.36 -11.41 10.26
CA ARG A 206 5.88 -12.36 9.27
C ARG A 206 6.13 -11.65 7.94
N THR A 207 7.35 -11.75 7.44
CA THR A 207 7.74 -11.30 6.09
C THR A 207 7.09 -12.16 5.01
N MET A 208 6.90 -11.62 3.80
CA MET A 208 6.35 -12.33 2.66
C MET A 208 7.40 -13.19 1.98
N VAL A 209 8.54 -12.59 1.64
CA VAL A 209 9.62 -13.21 0.86
C VAL A 209 10.92 -13.23 1.65
N LEU A 210 11.22 -12.16 2.40
CA LEU A 210 12.44 -12.10 3.22
C LEU A 210 12.52 -13.28 4.19
N ASP A 211 13.72 -13.83 4.39
CA ASP A 211 13.96 -14.93 5.33
C ASP A 211 13.76 -14.47 6.79
N SER A 212 14.01 -13.19 7.07
CA SER A 212 13.75 -12.54 8.36
C SER A 212 13.69 -11.02 8.21
N ALA A 213 13.08 -10.33 9.18
CA ALA A 213 13.10 -8.87 9.25
C ALA A 213 14.53 -8.28 9.28
N THR A 214 15.51 -9.07 9.73
CA THR A 214 16.91 -8.69 9.87
C THR A 214 17.78 -9.08 8.67
N GLN A 215 17.20 -9.54 7.57
CA GLN A 215 17.97 -10.01 6.41
C GLN A 215 18.81 -8.89 5.78
N PHE A 216 18.31 -7.65 5.78
CA PHE A 216 18.96 -6.49 5.17
C PHE A 216 19.19 -5.37 6.18
N ILE A 217 19.90 -5.67 7.27
CA ILE A 217 20.36 -4.64 8.21
C ILE A 217 21.30 -3.66 7.46
N PRO A 218 21.00 -2.36 7.44
CA PRO A 218 21.84 -1.37 6.79
C PRO A 218 23.08 -1.06 7.63
N LYS A 219 23.95 -0.19 7.11
CA LYS A 219 25.02 0.38 7.94
C LYS A 219 24.39 1.16 9.11
N PRO A 220 24.98 1.11 10.31
CA PRO A 220 24.48 1.86 11.45
C PRO A 220 24.51 3.37 11.16
N PRO A 221 23.63 4.16 11.80
CA PRO A 221 23.71 5.61 11.68
C PRO A 221 25.03 6.14 12.23
N THR A 222 25.40 7.34 11.81
CA THR A 222 26.54 8.04 12.39
C THR A 222 26.33 8.21 13.90
N LYS A 223 27.36 7.86 14.68
CA LYS A 223 27.31 7.98 16.14
C LYS A 223 27.03 9.43 16.54
N PHE A 224 26.06 9.62 17.44
CA PHE A 224 25.72 10.94 17.98
C PHE A 224 26.94 11.60 18.63
N ASP A 225 27.31 12.77 18.10
CA ASP A 225 28.42 13.60 18.59
C ASP A 225 28.18 15.04 18.11
N LEU A 226 27.96 15.98 19.03
CA LEU A 226 27.71 17.39 18.70
C LEU A 226 28.99 18.24 18.69
N THR A 227 30.17 17.63 18.82
CA THR A 227 31.44 18.35 18.68
C THR A 227 31.51 18.98 17.28
N LYS A 228 31.75 20.29 17.20
CA LYS A 228 31.83 20.99 15.92
C LYS A 228 32.85 20.32 14.99
N GLY A 229 32.38 19.90 13.82
CA GLY A 229 33.18 19.18 12.83
C GLY A 229 33.20 17.65 12.97
N SER A 230 32.52 17.09 13.97
CA SER A 230 32.22 15.65 13.99
C SER A 230 31.34 15.28 12.79
N LYS A 231 31.32 13.99 12.43
CA LYS A 231 30.52 13.52 11.30
C LYS A 231 29.02 13.77 11.52
N PHE A 232 28.49 13.49 12.72
CA PHE A 232 27.07 13.72 13.03
C PHE A 232 26.73 15.21 13.01
N TYR A 233 27.61 16.07 13.52
CA TYR A 233 27.43 17.51 13.46
C TYR A 233 27.36 18.02 12.03
N ILE A 234 28.22 17.53 11.13
CA ILE A 234 28.20 17.89 9.70
C ILE A 234 26.87 17.47 9.05
N GLU A 235 26.41 16.26 9.31
CA GLU A 235 25.12 15.75 8.78
C GLU A 235 23.92 16.53 9.34
N MET A 236 23.94 16.91 10.61
CA MET A 236 22.92 17.79 11.21
C MET A 236 22.91 19.17 10.55
N MET A 237 24.10 19.77 10.36
CA MET A 237 24.22 21.07 9.70
C MET A 237 23.81 21.01 8.23
N GLU A 238 24.00 19.88 7.54
CA GLU A 238 23.48 19.68 6.19
C GLU A 238 21.95 19.80 6.14
N VAL A 239 21.24 19.20 7.11
CA VAL A 239 19.77 19.33 7.22
C VAL A 239 19.36 20.78 7.50
N TYR A 240 20.03 21.43 8.46
CA TYR A 240 19.78 22.83 8.80
C TYR A 240 19.93 23.75 7.58
N ASP A 241 21.06 23.61 6.87
CA ASP A 241 21.40 24.38 5.69
C ASP A 241 20.47 24.07 4.51
N ALA A 242 20.04 22.82 4.33
CA ALA A 242 19.12 22.42 3.26
C ALA A 242 17.77 23.14 3.40
N VAL A 243 17.24 23.23 4.62
CA VAL A 243 16.00 23.99 4.89
C VAL A 243 16.22 25.50 4.71
N ALA A 244 17.33 26.05 5.20
CA ALA A 244 17.63 27.47 5.09
C ALA A 244 17.84 27.93 3.63
N LYS A 245 18.32 27.04 2.76
CA LYS A 245 18.62 27.31 1.35
C LYS A 245 17.56 26.75 0.39
N ALA A 246 16.47 26.18 0.92
CA ALA A 246 15.44 25.57 0.09
C ALA A 246 14.82 26.59 -0.86
N ASP A 247 14.86 26.30 -2.15
CA ASP A 247 14.12 27.06 -3.14
C ASP A 247 12.69 26.51 -3.30
N LYS A 248 11.97 27.07 -4.27
CA LYS A 248 10.60 26.66 -4.58
C LYS A 248 10.54 25.18 -4.98
N GLU A 249 11.46 24.71 -5.82
CA GLU A 249 11.45 23.33 -6.31
C GLU A 249 11.73 22.34 -5.19
N MET A 250 12.72 22.61 -4.33
CA MET A 250 13.00 21.77 -3.16
C MET A 250 11.79 21.67 -2.22
N THR A 251 11.09 22.78 -2.03
CA THR A 251 9.86 22.82 -1.20
C THR A 251 8.72 22.03 -1.86
N GLU A 252 8.55 22.15 -3.18
CA GLU A 252 7.54 21.41 -3.93
C GLU A 252 7.82 19.90 -3.92
N ILE A 253 9.08 19.49 -4.14
CA ILE A 253 9.54 18.10 -4.02
C ILE A 253 9.26 17.55 -2.61
N ALA A 254 9.61 18.30 -1.55
CA ALA A 254 9.38 17.89 -0.17
C ALA A 254 7.88 17.66 0.10
N ASN A 255 7.02 18.58 -0.36
CA ASN A 255 5.58 18.47 -0.14
C ASN A 255 4.93 17.36 -0.97
N PHE A 256 5.39 17.15 -2.21
CA PHE A 256 4.90 16.10 -3.10
C PHE A 256 5.10 14.72 -2.49
N TRP A 257 6.29 14.46 -1.96
CA TRP A 257 6.65 13.18 -1.36
C TRP A 257 6.42 13.13 0.15
N ASP A 258 5.71 14.07 0.77
CA ASP A 258 5.52 14.09 2.25
C ASP A 258 4.80 12.82 2.72
N CYS A 259 3.69 12.49 2.05
CA CYS A 259 2.84 11.31 2.23
C CYS A 259 2.64 10.92 3.72
N ASN A 260 2.48 11.93 4.58
CA ASN A 260 2.35 11.77 6.02
C ASN A 260 0.87 11.90 6.43
N PRO A 261 0.18 10.79 6.77
CA PRO A 261 -1.23 10.83 7.19
C PRO A 261 -1.42 11.48 8.58
N TYR A 262 -0.33 11.81 9.29
CA TYR A 262 -0.33 12.41 10.62
C TYR A 262 -0.09 13.91 10.63
N LYS A 263 -0.15 14.58 9.47
CA LYS A 263 0.03 16.03 9.43
C LYS A 263 -1.09 16.71 10.23
N MET A 264 -0.72 17.29 11.37
CA MET A 264 -1.64 17.95 12.30
C MET A 264 -1.58 19.46 12.08
N ASN A 265 -2.72 20.07 11.83
CA ASN A 265 -2.87 21.51 11.81
C ASN A 265 -3.42 21.96 13.15
N GLN A 266 -2.84 23.03 13.71
CA GLN A 266 -3.30 23.65 14.94
C GLN A 266 -3.71 25.09 14.68
N THR A 267 -4.99 25.41 14.92
CA THR A 267 -5.51 26.78 14.87
C THR A 267 -6.20 27.08 16.19
N GLY A 268 -5.49 27.79 17.08
CA GLY A 268 -5.94 28.00 18.46
C GLY A 268 -6.03 26.68 19.23
N HIS A 269 -7.21 26.35 19.75
CA HIS A 269 -7.48 25.10 20.49
C HIS A 269 -7.93 23.93 19.58
N VAL A 270 -8.09 24.16 18.27
CA VAL A 270 -8.54 23.13 17.34
C VAL A 270 -7.34 22.43 16.73
N MET A 271 -7.30 21.11 16.83
CA MET A 271 -6.35 20.25 16.10
C MET A 271 -7.12 19.39 15.09
N PHE A 272 -6.68 19.40 13.83
CA PHE A 272 -7.26 18.56 12.79
C PHE A 272 -6.17 18.00 11.86
N ALA A 273 -6.35 16.76 11.40
CA ALA A 273 -5.41 16.11 10.49
C ALA A 273 -5.71 16.48 9.02
N THR A 274 -4.68 16.71 8.22
CA THR A 274 -4.80 16.74 6.75
C THR A 274 -4.75 15.31 6.22
N LYS A 275 -5.78 14.90 5.49
CA LYS A 275 -5.79 13.59 4.81
C LYS A 275 -4.73 13.58 3.69
N LYS A 276 -3.86 12.59 3.73
CA LYS A 276 -2.83 12.32 2.72
C LYS A 276 -2.69 10.82 2.54
N ILE A 277 -2.27 10.38 1.34
CA ILE A 277 -1.83 9.00 1.15
C ILE A 277 -0.56 8.71 1.92
N THR A 278 -0.34 7.43 2.19
CA THR A 278 0.93 6.93 2.71
C THR A 278 1.90 6.70 1.55
N PRO A 279 3.22 6.57 1.81
CA PRO A 279 4.19 6.30 0.74
C PRO A 279 3.89 4.99 0.01
N GLY A 280 3.35 3.98 0.72
CA GLY A 280 2.88 2.74 0.08
C GLY A 280 1.72 3.00 -0.88
N GLY A 281 0.74 3.81 -0.46
CA GLY A 281 -0.39 4.20 -1.32
C GLY A 281 0.05 4.97 -2.57
N HIS A 282 1.06 5.84 -2.44
CA HIS A 282 1.65 6.57 -3.58
C HIS A 282 2.23 5.60 -4.62
N TRP A 283 3.05 4.63 -4.19
CA TRP A 283 3.60 3.63 -5.11
C TRP A 283 2.56 2.67 -5.69
N ILE A 284 1.46 2.41 -4.99
CA ILE A 284 0.29 1.71 -5.55
C ILE A 284 -0.38 2.58 -6.63
N GLY A 285 -0.50 3.89 -6.43
CA GLY A 285 -0.95 4.82 -7.47
C GLY A 285 -0.03 4.87 -8.68
N ILE A 286 1.30 4.90 -8.49
CA ILE A 286 2.27 4.79 -9.60
C ILE A 286 2.11 3.46 -10.35
N THR A 287 1.80 2.37 -9.63
CA THR A 287 1.51 1.06 -10.24
C THR A 287 0.26 1.11 -11.10
N LYS A 288 -0.79 1.85 -10.68
CA LYS A 288 -1.99 2.12 -11.50
C LYS A 288 -1.59 2.82 -12.81
N ILE A 289 -0.86 3.93 -12.70
CA ILE A 289 -0.41 4.74 -13.85
C ILE A 289 0.38 3.89 -14.84
N ALA A 290 1.34 3.09 -14.34
CA ALA A 290 2.15 2.22 -15.19
C ALA A 290 1.31 1.11 -15.87
N SER A 291 0.35 0.54 -15.15
CA SER A 291 -0.56 -0.50 -15.66
C SER A 291 -1.46 0.04 -16.77
N GLU A 292 -2.04 1.22 -16.58
CA GLU A 292 -2.90 1.89 -17.56
C GLU A 292 -2.11 2.33 -18.79
N LYS A 293 -0.95 2.96 -18.59
CA LYS A 293 -0.07 3.39 -19.67
C LYS A 293 0.45 2.23 -20.52
N SER A 294 0.67 1.07 -19.90
CA SER A 294 1.10 -0.15 -20.59
C SER A 294 -0.06 -0.95 -21.18
N ASN A 295 -1.31 -0.54 -20.93
CA ASN A 295 -2.52 -1.28 -21.29
C ASN A 295 -2.43 -2.75 -20.85
N LEU A 296 -2.04 -2.98 -19.59
CA LEU A 296 -1.92 -4.32 -19.03
C LEU A 296 -3.26 -5.06 -19.08
N SER A 297 -3.19 -6.38 -19.28
CA SER A 297 -4.35 -7.24 -19.11
C SER A 297 -4.75 -7.29 -17.63
N PHE A 298 -5.97 -7.74 -17.37
CA PHE A 298 -6.51 -7.87 -16.02
C PHE A 298 -5.61 -8.73 -15.11
N GLU A 299 -5.08 -9.83 -15.63
CA GLU A 299 -4.17 -10.73 -14.93
C GLU A 299 -2.85 -10.03 -14.58
N LYS A 300 -2.27 -9.31 -15.54
CA LYS A 300 -0.99 -8.60 -15.37
C LYS A 300 -1.12 -7.37 -14.46
N THR A 301 -2.27 -6.73 -14.42
CA THR A 301 -2.56 -5.65 -13.45
C THR A 301 -2.58 -6.20 -12.02
N PHE A 302 -3.23 -7.35 -11.78
CA PHE A 302 -3.18 -8.00 -10.47
C PHE A 302 -1.78 -8.48 -10.08
N GLU A 303 -1.00 -8.99 -11.04
CA GLU A 303 0.41 -9.35 -10.83
C GLU A 303 1.23 -8.13 -10.38
N ALA A 304 1.12 -7.02 -11.11
CA ALA A 304 1.85 -5.78 -10.79
C ALA A 304 1.51 -5.27 -9.38
N TYR A 305 0.23 -5.24 -9.01
CA TYR A 305 -0.18 -4.85 -7.67
C TYR A 305 0.30 -5.81 -6.58
N ALA A 306 0.24 -7.12 -6.82
CA ALA A 306 0.69 -8.12 -5.85
C ALA A 306 2.19 -8.00 -5.58
N ILE A 307 3.01 -7.93 -6.63
CA ILE A 307 4.46 -7.81 -6.53
C ILE A 307 4.86 -6.48 -5.87
N CYS A 308 4.28 -5.35 -6.31
CA CYS A 308 4.55 -4.04 -5.71
C CYS A 308 4.18 -4.03 -4.22
N SER A 309 3.01 -4.57 -3.87
CA SER A 309 2.56 -4.64 -2.47
C SER A 309 3.45 -5.54 -1.61
N ILE A 310 3.96 -6.66 -2.16
CA ILE A 310 4.94 -7.53 -1.48
C ILE A 310 6.23 -6.74 -1.20
N ALA A 311 6.76 -6.00 -2.18
CA ALA A 311 7.95 -5.19 -2.03
C ALA A 311 7.79 -4.07 -1.00
N LEU A 312 6.65 -3.38 -1.01
CA LEU A 312 6.32 -2.38 -0.02
C LEU A 312 6.26 -2.98 1.38
N PHE A 313 5.52 -4.09 1.56
CA PHE A 313 5.33 -4.71 2.86
C PHE A 313 6.62 -5.24 3.48
N ASP A 314 7.44 -5.98 2.73
CA ASP A 314 8.74 -6.46 3.21
C ASP A 314 9.76 -5.32 3.39
N GLY A 315 9.69 -4.29 2.54
CA GLY A 315 10.47 -3.07 2.70
C GLY A 315 10.16 -2.34 4.01
N PHE A 316 8.87 -2.22 4.37
CA PHE A 316 8.45 -1.65 5.64
C PHE A 316 8.92 -2.48 6.83
N ILE A 317 8.84 -3.81 6.78
CA ILE A 317 9.35 -4.69 7.86
C ILE A 317 10.85 -4.49 8.06
N SER A 318 11.63 -4.52 6.97
CA SER A 318 13.09 -4.32 6.98
C SER A 318 13.48 -2.94 7.51
N CYS A 319 12.78 -1.88 7.08
CA CYS A 319 13.04 -0.52 7.54
C CYS A 319 12.69 -0.33 9.02
N TRP A 320 11.52 -0.82 9.46
CA TRP A 320 11.09 -0.67 10.86
C TRP A 320 11.96 -1.47 11.82
N ASP A 321 12.54 -2.60 11.39
CA ASP A 321 13.57 -3.29 12.16
C ASP A 321 14.74 -2.37 12.51
N GLU A 322 15.27 -1.64 11.53
CA GLU A 322 16.37 -0.71 11.78
C GLU A 322 15.96 0.51 12.61
N LYS A 323 14.77 1.07 12.37
CA LYS A 323 14.25 2.21 13.13
C LYS A 323 14.22 1.96 14.62
N TYR A 324 13.74 0.78 15.01
CA TYR A 324 13.62 0.42 16.42
C TYR A 324 14.86 -0.29 16.99
N ARG A 325 15.83 -0.65 16.14
CA ARG A 325 17.18 -1.05 16.55
C ARG A 325 18.05 0.16 16.89
N SER A 326 18.16 1.12 15.98
CA SER A 326 19.00 2.31 16.12
C SER A 326 18.38 3.36 17.04
N LYS A 327 17.05 3.49 17.02
CA LYS A 327 16.28 4.46 17.80
C LYS A 327 16.78 5.89 17.62
N LEU A 328 17.29 6.25 16.44
CA LEU A 328 17.96 7.53 16.24
C LEU A 328 17.03 8.73 16.36
N ILE A 329 17.51 9.78 17.04
CA ILE A 329 16.86 11.08 17.19
C ILE A 329 16.63 11.81 15.86
N ARG A 330 15.58 12.63 15.78
CA ARG A 330 15.22 13.41 14.58
C ARG A 330 15.97 14.75 14.52
N PRO A 331 16.19 15.31 13.31
CA PRO A 331 16.93 16.58 13.16
C PRO A 331 16.37 17.73 13.98
N GLU A 332 15.05 17.96 13.93
CA GLU A 332 14.42 19.07 14.66
C GLU A 332 14.70 19.05 16.16
N THR A 333 14.77 17.87 16.78
CA THR A 333 15.02 17.75 18.22
C THR A 333 16.42 18.21 18.55
N VAL A 334 17.42 17.80 17.76
CA VAL A 334 18.82 18.17 18.00
C VAL A 334 19.05 19.64 17.69
N ILE A 335 18.54 20.11 16.55
CA ILE A 335 18.70 21.51 16.11
C ILE A 335 18.05 22.45 17.13
N ASN A 336 16.83 22.18 17.57
CA ASN A 336 16.12 23.06 18.49
C ASN A 336 16.70 23.02 19.91
N GLU A 337 17.17 21.86 20.39
CA GLU A 337 17.77 21.74 21.73
C GLU A 337 19.18 22.35 21.83
N HIS A 338 19.96 22.39 20.73
CA HIS A 338 21.40 22.67 20.80
C HIS A 338 21.94 23.73 19.85
N PHE A 339 21.15 24.20 18.87
CA PHE A 339 21.66 25.11 17.83
C PHE A 339 20.76 26.33 17.59
N ASP A 340 19.49 26.10 17.24
CA ASP A 340 18.53 27.14 16.87
C ASP A 340 17.12 26.75 17.31
N GLU A 341 16.66 27.28 18.45
CA GLU A 341 15.37 26.95 19.06
C GLU A 341 14.15 27.35 18.21
N ASN A 342 14.33 28.25 17.23
CA ASN A 342 13.26 28.75 16.37
C ASN A 342 13.21 28.04 15.01
N TRP A 343 14.16 27.12 14.75
CA TRP A 343 14.20 26.40 13.51
C TRP A 343 13.01 25.44 13.38
N LEU A 344 12.44 25.37 12.18
CA LEU A 344 11.36 24.47 11.85
C LEU A 344 11.68 23.73 10.55
N PRO A 345 11.46 22.40 10.49
CA PRO A 345 11.54 21.68 9.23
C PRO A 345 10.41 22.11 8.28
N ILE A 346 10.62 21.96 6.97
CA ILE A 346 9.58 22.22 5.96
C ILE A 346 8.40 21.26 6.15
N LEU A 347 8.69 20.00 6.46
CA LEU A 347 7.70 18.96 6.72
C LEU A 347 7.61 18.69 8.22
N GLN A 348 6.39 18.43 8.71
CA GLN A 348 6.21 17.98 10.09
C GLN A 348 6.87 16.61 10.28
N THR A 349 7.72 16.48 11.30
CA THR A 349 8.41 15.21 11.58
C THR A 349 7.41 14.10 11.91
N PRO A 350 7.49 12.95 11.22
CA PRO A 350 6.59 11.85 11.48
C PRO A 350 6.98 11.09 12.78
N PRO A 351 6.00 10.51 13.50
CA PRO A 351 6.17 10.03 14.88
C PRO A 351 6.82 8.64 14.98
N PHE A 352 8.06 8.52 14.51
CA PHE A 352 8.89 7.31 14.62
C PHE A 352 10.39 7.63 14.46
N PRO A 353 11.29 6.74 14.94
CA PRO A 353 12.74 6.93 14.84
C PRO A 353 13.26 7.23 13.44
N GLU A 354 14.41 7.87 13.38
CA GLU A 354 14.94 8.47 12.15
C GLU A 354 15.53 7.42 11.19
N HIS A 355 16.46 6.57 11.63
CA HIS A 355 17.26 5.75 10.71
C HIS A 355 16.71 4.33 10.50
N THR A 356 16.56 3.81 9.29
CA THR A 356 16.70 4.45 7.97
C THR A 356 15.43 5.18 7.53
N SER A 357 15.49 5.97 6.46
CA SER A 357 14.31 6.64 5.89
C SER A 357 13.35 5.62 5.27
N GLY A 358 12.10 5.59 5.77
CA GLY A 358 11.05 4.72 5.25
C GLY A 358 10.72 4.99 3.79
N HIS A 359 10.68 6.26 3.39
CA HIS A 359 10.49 6.65 1.98
C HIS A 359 11.61 6.09 1.11
N SER A 360 12.86 6.23 1.55
CA SER A 360 14.01 5.76 0.76
C SER A 360 13.99 4.25 0.54
N VAL A 361 13.68 3.47 1.59
CA VAL A 361 13.62 2.00 1.50
C VAL A 361 12.48 1.54 0.61
N ILE A 362 11.25 1.98 0.88
CA ILE A 362 10.07 1.47 0.18
C ILE A 362 10.01 1.97 -1.26
N SER A 363 10.41 3.22 -1.51
CA SER A 363 10.43 3.76 -2.87
C SER A 363 11.42 3.04 -3.76
N ARG A 364 12.62 2.73 -3.24
CA ARG A 364 13.60 1.97 -4.04
C ARG A 364 13.18 0.51 -4.21
N ALA A 365 12.59 -0.13 -3.19
CA ALA A 365 12.07 -1.50 -3.32
C ALA A 365 10.96 -1.59 -4.39
N ALA A 366 9.99 -0.66 -4.36
CA ALA A 366 8.93 -0.56 -5.34
C ALA A 366 9.47 -0.25 -6.75
N ALA A 367 10.40 0.71 -6.86
CA ALA A 367 11.02 1.04 -8.14
C ALA A 367 11.74 -0.14 -8.78
N VAL A 368 12.46 -0.95 -8.00
CA VAL A 368 13.16 -2.14 -8.53
C VAL A 368 12.17 -3.14 -9.12
N VAL A 369 11.10 -3.49 -8.38
CA VAL A 369 10.13 -4.49 -8.88
C VAL A 369 9.30 -3.95 -10.04
N LEU A 370 8.95 -2.66 -10.05
CA LEU A 370 8.23 -2.04 -11.17
C LEU A 370 9.12 -1.90 -12.40
N THR A 371 10.41 -1.60 -12.23
CA THR A 371 11.39 -1.62 -13.33
C THR A 371 11.53 -3.01 -13.94
N ASP A 372 11.46 -4.06 -13.13
CA ASP A 372 11.50 -5.44 -13.63
C ASP A 372 10.27 -5.78 -14.48
N ILE A 373 9.08 -5.36 -14.04
CA ILE A 373 7.80 -5.59 -14.75
C ILE A 373 7.66 -4.74 -16.02
N PHE A 374 8.00 -3.45 -15.94
CA PHE A 374 7.66 -2.46 -16.97
C PHE A 374 8.88 -1.94 -17.77
N GLY A 375 10.11 -2.24 -17.33
CA GLY A 375 11.36 -1.84 -17.96
C GLY A 375 12.07 -0.65 -17.28
N GLU A 376 13.37 -0.48 -17.57
CA GLU A 376 14.25 0.51 -16.92
C GLU A 376 13.87 1.97 -17.18
N ASN A 377 13.50 2.32 -18.41
CA ASN A 377 13.26 3.71 -18.84
C ASN A 377 11.77 3.99 -19.05
N PHE A 378 10.95 3.53 -18.10
CA PHE A 378 9.51 3.75 -18.12
C PHE A 378 9.19 5.18 -17.66
N ALA A 379 9.01 6.10 -18.62
CA ALA A 379 8.63 7.47 -18.31
C ALA A 379 7.12 7.57 -17.99
N PHE A 380 6.76 8.35 -16.97
CA PHE A 380 5.37 8.54 -16.55
C PHE A 380 5.13 9.94 -15.97
N GLU A 381 3.87 10.36 -16.00
CA GLU A 381 3.37 11.54 -15.29
C GLU A 381 2.66 11.05 -14.04
N ASP A 382 3.13 11.49 -12.88
CA ASP A 382 2.60 11.14 -11.58
C ASP A 382 1.54 12.15 -11.15
N ASP A 383 0.27 11.75 -11.24
CA ASP A 383 -0.89 12.52 -10.85
C ASP A 383 -1.52 12.03 -9.53
N THR A 384 -0.87 11.11 -8.79
CA THR A 384 -1.49 10.46 -7.62
C THR A 384 -1.82 11.44 -6.50
N GLU A 385 -1.06 12.53 -6.41
CA GLU A 385 -1.21 13.58 -5.40
C GLU A 385 -2.15 14.72 -5.86
N LEU A 386 -2.70 14.67 -7.08
CA LEU A 386 -3.60 15.69 -7.62
C LEU A 386 -4.88 15.83 -6.78
N GLN A 387 -5.46 14.70 -6.36
CA GLN A 387 -6.62 14.68 -5.46
C GLN A 387 -6.32 15.22 -4.06
N TYR A 388 -5.04 15.29 -3.66
CA TYR A 388 -4.57 15.86 -2.40
C TYR A 388 -4.07 17.31 -2.56
N GLY A 389 -4.30 17.92 -3.73
CA GLY A 389 -4.05 19.34 -4.00
C GLY A 389 -2.63 19.68 -4.44
N LEU A 390 -1.86 18.70 -4.91
CA LEU A 390 -0.50 18.88 -5.41
C LEU A 390 -0.43 18.75 -6.93
N PRO A 391 0.55 19.38 -7.60
CA PRO A 391 0.66 19.31 -9.06
C PRO A 391 1.18 17.94 -9.53
N ILE A 392 0.93 17.65 -10.81
CA ILE A 392 1.54 16.50 -11.50
C ILE A 392 3.06 16.67 -11.58
N ARG A 393 3.82 15.59 -11.41
CA ARG A 393 5.28 15.57 -11.64
C ARG A 393 5.65 14.51 -12.67
N SER A 394 6.62 14.79 -13.53
CA SER A 394 7.04 13.85 -14.58
C SER A 394 8.35 13.18 -14.21
N PHE A 395 8.45 11.88 -14.47
CA PHE A 395 9.63 11.07 -14.22
C PHE A 395 10.02 10.26 -15.44
N GLU A 396 11.33 10.15 -15.70
CA GLU A 396 11.89 9.35 -16.80
C GLU A 396 11.98 7.84 -16.47
N SER A 397 11.89 7.49 -15.19
CA SER A 397 11.91 6.11 -14.69
C SER A 397 11.40 6.03 -13.26
N PHE A 398 10.98 4.82 -12.82
CA PHE A 398 10.69 4.56 -11.41
C PHE A 398 11.91 4.81 -10.51
N LYS A 399 13.11 4.53 -11.02
CA LYS A 399 14.35 4.81 -10.29
C LYS A 399 14.50 6.31 -10.02
N ALA A 400 14.28 7.16 -11.02
CA ALA A 400 14.32 8.61 -10.87
C ALA A 400 13.27 9.11 -9.85
N ALA A 401 12.04 8.60 -9.92
CA ALA A 401 11.01 8.89 -8.92
C ALA A 401 11.44 8.48 -7.51
N SER A 402 12.05 7.29 -7.35
CA SER A 402 12.56 6.83 -6.06
C SER A 402 13.69 7.69 -5.50
N GLU A 403 14.55 8.23 -6.36
CA GLU A 403 15.66 9.11 -5.98
C GLU A 403 15.13 10.47 -5.53
N GLU A 404 14.13 11.01 -6.24
CA GLU A 404 13.43 12.23 -5.84
C GLU A 404 12.69 12.05 -4.49
N ALA A 405 11.97 10.93 -4.32
CA ALA A 405 11.31 10.57 -3.07
C ALA A 405 12.30 10.48 -1.90
N ALA A 406 13.50 9.92 -2.14
CA ALA A 406 14.53 9.80 -1.13
C ALA A 406 15.11 11.17 -0.74
N ILE A 407 15.52 12.00 -1.71
CA ILE A 407 16.14 13.30 -1.44
C ILE A 407 15.14 14.31 -0.86
N SER A 408 13.85 14.18 -1.17
CA SER A 408 12.77 15.01 -0.62
C SER A 408 12.80 15.07 0.92
N ARG A 409 13.32 14.02 1.56
CA ARG A 409 13.35 13.90 3.02
C ARG A 409 14.42 14.80 3.67
N LEU A 410 15.49 15.08 2.92
CA LEU A 410 16.49 16.08 3.32
C LEU A 410 15.92 17.49 3.15
N TYR A 411 15.31 17.78 1.99
CA TYR A 411 14.65 19.06 1.74
C TYR A 411 13.56 19.33 2.78
N GLY A 412 12.82 18.28 3.17
CA GLY A 412 11.81 18.33 4.20
C GLY A 412 12.34 18.63 5.61
N GLY A 413 13.65 18.54 5.85
CA GLY A 413 14.27 18.83 7.15
C GLY A 413 14.16 17.69 8.18
N ILE A 414 13.82 16.47 7.78
CA ILE A 414 13.38 15.41 8.71
C ILE A 414 14.24 14.15 8.70
N HIS A 415 15.20 14.07 7.79
CA HIS A 415 16.16 12.97 7.70
C HIS A 415 17.58 13.45 7.45
N TYR A 416 18.56 12.79 8.07
CA TYR A 416 19.97 12.98 7.77
C TYR A 416 20.36 12.20 6.50
N ARG A 417 21.44 12.65 5.84
CA ARG A 417 21.97 12.00 4.63
C ARG A 417 22.17 10.48 4.75
N PRO A 418 22.75 9.92 5.84
CA PRO A 418 22.92 8.47 5.95
C PRO A 418 21.63 7.67 5.93
N ALA A 419 20.55 8.18 6.54
CA ALA A 419 19.26 7.49 6.57
C ALA A 419 18.62 7.41 5.17
N ILE A 420 18.91 8.41 4.33
CA ILE A 420 18.47 8.48 2.94
C ILE A 420 19.29 7.50 2.10
N ASP A 421 20.61 7.66 2.07
CA ASP A 421 21.50 6.89 1.20
C ASP A 421 21.49 5.39 1.55
N TYR A 422 21.61 5.05 2.84
CA TYR A 422 21.55 3.65 3.28
C TYR A 422 20.14 3.07 3.18
N GLY A 423 19.10 3.92 3.25
CA GLY A 423 17.73 3.53 2.99
C GLY A 423 17.53 3.11 1.54
N VAL A 424 18.07 3.88 0.58
CA VAL A 424 18.05 3.51 -0.84
C VAL A 424 18.79 2.18 -1.06
N GLU A 425 20.00 2.03 -0.52
CA GLU A 425 20.76 0.77 -0.62
C GLU A 425 19.98 -0.42 -0.02
N GLN A 426 19.30 -0.23 1.10
CA GLN A 426 18.48 -1.25 1.76
C GLN A 426 17.26 -1.64 0.91
N GLY A 427 16.54 -0.65 0.37
CA GLY A 427 15.39 -0.86 -0.51
C GLY A 427 15.76 -1.60 -1.79
N GLU A 428 16.90 -1.27 -2.38
CA GLU A 428 17.40 -1.93 -3.59
C GLU A 428 17.69 -3.42 -3.35
N LYS A 429 18.26 -3.76 -2.18
CA LYS A 429 18.48 -5.16 -1.79
C LYS A 429 17.18 -5.92 -1.57
N VAL A 430 16.18 -5.30 -0.94
CA VAL A 430 14.85 -5.89 -0.75
C VAL A 430 14.20 -6.17 -2.10
N GLY A 431 14.12 -5.16 -2.98
CA GLY A 431 13.53 -5.31 -4.31
C GLY A 431 14.21 -6.39 -5.14
N ASN A 432 15.55 -6.36 -5.25
CA ASN A 432 16.31 -7.34 -6.02
C ASN A 432 16.15 -8.77 -5.48
N PHE A 433 16.04 -8.92 -4.15
CA PHE A 433 15.80 -10.23 -3.55
C PHE A 433 14.42 -10.77 -3.91
N ILE A 434 13.40 -9.90 -3.92
CA ILE A 434 12.03 -10.26 -4.31
C ILE A 434 11.97 -10.66 -5.78
N VAL A 435 12.53 -9.84 -6.69
CA VAL A 435 12.64 -10.16 -8.12
C VAL A 435 13.25 -11.55 -8.31
N LYS A 436 14.41 -11.78 -7.68
CA LYS A 436 15.13 -13.05 -7.79
C LYS A 436 14.37 -14.24 -7.21
N LYS A 437 13.69 -14.07 -6.07
CA LYS A 437 13.05 -15.17 -5.34
C LYS A 437 11.70 -15.54 -5.94
N LEU A 438 10.98 -14.56 -6.48
CA LEU A 438 9.70 -14.72 -7.13
C LEU A 438 9.82 -14.93 -8.64
N GLU A 439 11.03 -14.94 -9.20
CA GLU A 439 11.31 -15.23 -10.62
C GLU A 439 10.30 -14.53 -11.55
N ILE A 440 10.06 -13.25 -11.26
CA ILE A 440 9.08 -12.40 -11.96
C ILE A 440 9.61 -11.90 -13.29
#